data_AF-A0A1C5G0C8-F1
#
_entry.id   AF-A0A1C5G0C8-F1
#
_cell.length_a   1.000
_cell.length_b   1.000
_cell.length_c   1.000
_cell.angle_alpha   90.00
_cell.angle_beta   90.00
_cell.angle_gamma   90.00
#
_symmetry.space_group_name_H-M   'P 1'
#
loop_
_entity.id
_entity.type
_entity.pdbx_description
1 polymer ?
#
loop_
_entity_poly.entity_id
_entity_poly.type
_entity_poly.pdbx_seq_one_letter_code
_entity_poly.pdbx_strand_id
1 'polypeptide(L)'
;DRADARRGLAAVADAGLVYDLLVTPRELPAALDAVRELPRLRFVLDHAAKPPVVSGERDPWAWQLAALAALPNVDCKLSGLVTEADWEGWQPEQVLPYAWHVLDAFGPGRVLFGSDWPVCTLAASYDEVMSLAETATQRLSEEERAAVFGGNAARAYGLGT
;
A
#
# COMPACT_ATOMS: atom_id res chain seq x y z
N ASP A 1 13.07 -4.00 -18.53
CA ASP A 1 13.21 -4.94 -19.66
C ASP A 1 13.72 -6.30 -19.18
N ARG A 2 12.81 -7.14 -18.66
CA ARG A 2 13.11 -8.48 -18.13
C ARG A 2 11.99 -9.44 -18.53
N ALA A 3 12.07 -10.00 -19.73
CA ALA A 3 11.02 -10.85 -20.30
C ALA A 3 10.74 -12.10 -19.44
N ASP A 4 11.75 -12.61 -18.74
CA ASP A 4 11.63 -13.68 -17.75
C ASP A 4 10.74 -13.30 -16.56
N ALA A 5 10.94 -12.12 -15.98
CA ALA A 5 10.11 -11.60 -14.90
C ALA A 5 8.64 -11.44 -15.34
N ARG A 6 8.41 -10.91 -16.55
CA ARG A 6 7.05 -10.76 -17.11
C ARG A 6 6.34 -12.10 -17.28
N ARG A 7 7.05 -13.13 -17.75
CA ARG A 7 6.49 -14.49 -17.82
C ARG A 7 6.13 -15.05 -16.45
N GLY A 8 6.97 -14.80 -15.44
CA GLY A 8 6.68 -15.20 -14.06
C GLY A 8 5.40 -14.55 -13.53
N LEU A 9 5.26 -13.23 -13.69
CA LEU A 9 4.04 -12.51 -13.30
C LEU A 9 2.79 -12.99 -14.06
N ALA A 10 2.92 -13.25 -15.36
CA ALA A 10 1.80 -13.83 -16.13
C ALA A 10 1.36 -15.19 -15.58
N ALA A 11 2.31 -16.05 -15.18
CA ALA A 11 2.00 -17.33 -14.56
C ALA A 11 1.29 -17.19 -13.20
N VAL A 12 1.64 -16.18 -12.40
CA VAL A 12 0.91 -15.84 -11.15
C VAL A 12 -0.54 -15.47 -11.46
N ALA A 13 -0.76 -14.67 -12.51
CA ALA A 13 -2.10 -14.28 -12.96
C ALA A 13 -2.92 -15.49 -13.43
N ASP A 14 -2.33 -16.37 -14.24
CA ASP A 14 -2.99 -17.57 -14.76
C ASP A 14 -3.35 -18.57 -13.65
N ALA A 15 -2.59 -18.57 -12.55
CA ALA A 15 -2.89 -19.34 -11.35
C ALA A 15 -3.98 -18.72 -10.46
N GLY A 16 -4.49 -17.52 -10.80
CA GLY A 16 -5.47 -16.81 -9.99
C GLY A 16 -4.91 -16.26 -8.67
N LEU A 17 -3.59 -16.11 -8.57
CA LEU A 17 -2.90 -15.60 -7.39
C LEU A 17 -2.74 -14.07 -7.45
N VAL A 18 -2.52 -13.47 -6.29
CA VAL A 18 -2.17 -12.05 -6.13
C VAL A 18 -0.66 -11.90 -6.16
N TYR A 19 -0.17 -10.79 -6.71
CA TYR A 19 1.23 -10.40 -6.60
C TYR A 19 1.40 -9.18 -5.69
N ASP A 20 2.07 -9.38 -4.57
CA ASP A 20 2.46 -8.30 -3.66
C ASP A 20 3.68 -7.57 -4.21
N LEU A 21 3.51 -6.29 -4.50
CA LEU A 21 4.48 -5.45 -5.19
C LEU A 21 5.25 -4.60 -4.18
N LEU A 22 6.40 -5.13 -3.74
CA LEU A 22 7.33 -4.43 -2.86
C LEU A 22 8.35 -3.63 -3.67
N VAL A 23 8.21 -2.31 -3.64
CA VAL A 23 9.05 -1.35 -4.39
C VAL A 23 9.28 -0.08 -3.59
N THR A 24 10.30 0.68 -3.98
CA THR A 24 10.58 2.04 -3.52
C THR A 24 10.13 3.09 -4.55
N PRO A 25 10.15 4.40 -4.24
CA PRO A 25 9.78 5.43 -5.21
C PRO A 25 10.63 5.41 -6.48
N ARG A 26 11.91 4.98 -6.39
CA ARG A 26 12.79 4.83 -7.56
C ARG A 26 12.29 3.80 -8.56
N GLU A 27 11.55 2.80 -8.09
CA GLU A 27 11.09 1.66 -8.88
C GLU A 27 9.65 1.83 -9.36
N LEU A 28 8.93 2.85 -8.88
CA LEU A 28 7.55 3.16 -9.29
C LEU A 28 7.35 3.27 -10.81
N PRO A 29 8.26 3.87 -11.61
CA PRO A 29 8.12 3.87 -13.06
C PRO A 29 8.09 2.45 -13.67
N ALA A 30 8.98 1.57 -13.21
CA ALA A 30 9.04 0.19 -13.71
C ALA A 30 7.85 -0.65 -13.21
N ALA A 31 7.41 -0.42 -11.97
CA ALA A 31 6.18 -0.99 -11.43
C ALA A 31 4.96 -0.62 -12.27
N LEU A 32 4.82 0.67 -12.61
CA LEU A 32 3.71 1.17 -13.42
C LEU A 32 3.66 0.50 -14.80
N ASP A 33 4.81 0.34 -15.45
CA ASP A 33 4.90 -0.37 -16.73
C ASP A 33 4.52 -1.86 -16.59
N ALA A 34 4.96 -2.53 -15.53
CA ALA A 34 4.61 -3.92 -15.28
C ALA A 34 3.10 -4.12 -15.05
N VAL A 35 2.48 -3.27 -14.23
CA VAL A 35 1.04 -3.34 -13.95
C VAL A 35 0.21 -3.09 -15.22
N ARG A 36 0.58 -2.09 -16.03
CA ARG A 36 -0.12 -1.76 -17.29
C ARG A 36 -0.10 -2.90 -18.29
N GLU A 37 1.01 -3.63 -18.37
CA GLU A 37 1.14 -4.77 -19.29
C GLU A 37 0.37 -6.01 -18.82
N LEU A 38 0.01 -6.08 -17.54
CA LEU A 38 -0.63 -7.25 -16.93
C LEU A 38 -1.96 -6.88 -16.26
N PRO A 39 -2.95 -6.35 -17.01
CA PRO A 39 -4.22 -5.87 -16.43
C PRO A 39 -5.08 -6.98 -15.81
N ARG A 40 -4.79 -8.26 -16.12
CA ARG A 40 -5.48 -9.42 -15.52
C ARG A 40 -4.88 -9.85 -14.17
N LEU A 41 -3.65 -9.44 -13.86
CA LEU A 41 -3.02 -9.73 -12.58
C LEU A 41 -3.50 -8.71 -11.56
N ARG A 42 -3.98 -9.18 -10.40
CA ARG A 42 -4.21 -8.33 -9.24
C ARG A 42 -2.88 -8.08 -8.55
N PHE A 43 -2.57 -6.80 -8.36
CA PHE A 43 -1.42 -6.36 -7.59
C PHE A 43 -1.87 -5.77 -6.26
N VAL A 44 -1.10 -6.05 -5.21
CA VAL A 44 -1.22 -5.35 -3.93
C VAL A 44 0.08 -4.59 -3.70
N LEU A 45 0.03 -3.27 -3.73
CA LEU A 45 1.20 -2.44 -3.50
C LEU A 45 1.56 -2.44 -2.01
N ASP A 46 2.77 -2.85 -1.68
CA ASP A 46 3.24 -2.89 -0.30
C ASP A 46 3.68 -1.50 0.18
N HIS A 47 3.32 -1.21 1.43
CA HIS A 47 3.79 -0.05 2.21
C HIS A 47 3.72 1.29 1.47
N ALA A 48 2.68 1.48 0.64
CA ALA A 48 2.52 2.64 -0.22
C ALA A 48 3.77 2.99 -1.06
N ALA A 49 4.52 1.97 -1.52
CA ALA A 49 5.80 2.13 -2.21
C ALA A 49 6.87 2.91 -1.42
N LYS A 50 6.84 2.81 -0.08
CA LYS A 50 7.85 3.35 0.83
C LYS A 50 8.04 4.86 0.67
N PRO A 51 7.02 5.67 1.03
CA PRO A 51 7.08 7.14 0.91
C PRO A 51 8.27 7.73 1.66
N PRO A 52 8.85 8.86 1.22
CA PRO A 52 10.02 9.45 1.88
C PRO A 52 9.61 10.28 3.12
N VAL A 53 9.06 9.62 4.14
CA VAL A 53 8.49 10.29 5.33
C VAL A 53 9.54 11.10 6.09
N VAL A 54 10.78 10.61 6.22
CA VAL A 54 11.90 11.35 6.84
C VAL A 54 12.12 12.72 6.20
N SER A 55 12.12 12.84 4.87
CA SER A 55 12.37 14.12 4.21
C SER A 55 11.13 15.02 4.13
N GLY A 56 9.94 14.46 4.30
CA GLY A 56 8.68 15.17 4.12
C GLY A 56 8.34 15.45 2.64
N GLU A 57 9.15 14.95 1.71
CA GLU A 57 8.93 15.15 0.28
C GLU A 57 7.68 14.38 -0.18
N ARG A 58 6.80 15.05 -0.94
CA ARG A 58 5.63 14.37 -1.51
C ARG A 58 5.86 13.95 -2.95
N ASP A 59 6.44 14.80 -3.76
CA ASP A 59 6.74 14.50 -5.15
C ASP A 59 8.20 14.05 -5.32
N PRO A 60 8.47 13.06 -6.18
CA PRO A 60 7.57 12.52 -7.19
C PRO A 60 6.64 11.39 -6.73
N TRP A 61 6.81 10.90 -5.51
CA TRP A 61 6.07 9.74 -4.98
C TRP A 61 4.55 9.89 -5.12
N ALA A 62 3.99 11.05 -4.75
CA ALA A 62 2.55 11.25 -4.67
C ALA A 62 1.87 11.11 -6.03
N TRP A 63 2.39 11.75 -7.08
CA TRP A 63 1.81 11.62 -8.42
C TRP A 63 2.09 10.26 -9.06
N GLN A 64 3.22 9.61 -8.74
CA GLN A 64 3.51 8.25 -9.22
C GLN A 64 2.58 7.21 -8.57
N LEU A 65 2.32 7.38 -7.27
CA LEU A 65 1.36 6.56 -6.54
C LEU A 65 -0.05 6.74 -7.10
N ALA A 66 -0.46 7.98 -7.38
CA ALA A 66 -1.75 8.27 -8.01
C ALA A 66 -1.87 7.62 -9.41
N ALA A 67 -0.77 7.57 -10.18
CA ALA A 67 -0.76 6.90 -11.47
C ALA A 67 -0.95 5.37 -11.35
N LEU A 68 -0.42 4.73 -10.30
CA LEU A 68 -0.73 3.33 -9.97
C LEU A 68 -2.17 3.17 -9.49
N ALA A 69 -2.65 4.06 -8.62
CA ALA A 69 -3.99 4.01 -8.08
C ALA A 69 -5.08 4.15 -9.17
N ALA A 70 -4.78 4.86 -10.25
CA ALA A 70 -5.66 4.96 -11.42
C ALA A 70 -5.86 3.61 -12.16
N LEU A 71 -5.01 2.61 -11.91
CA LEU A 71 -5.15 1.27 -12.48
C LEU A 71 -6.06 0.42 -11.58
N PRO A 72 -7.18 -0.12 -12.09
CA PRO A 72 -8.20 -0.76 -11.26
C PRO A 72 -7.78 -2.12 -10.70
N ASN A 73 -6.71 -2.72 -11.23
CA ASN A 73 -6.15 -3.99 -10.78
C ASN A 73 -5.08 -3.83 -9.69
N VAL A 74 -4.96 -2.64 -9.09
CA VAL A 74 -4.04 -2.34 -7.99
C VAL A 74 -4.82 -1.96 -6.73
N ASP A 75 -4.56 -2.70 -5.66
CA ASP A 75 -4.89 -2.35 -4.29
C ASP A 75 -3.61 -1.86 -3.56
N CYS A 76 -3.74 -1.21 -2.41
CA CYS A 76 -2.60 -0.68 -1.64
C CYS A 76 -2.68 -1.04 -0.17
N LYS A 77 -1.57 -1.48 0.43
CA LYS A 77 -1.49 -1.67 1.87
C LYS A 77 -1.18 -0.35 2.58
N LEU A 78 -2.03 0.02 3.52
CA LEU A 78 -1.75 1.01 4.56
C LEU A 78 -0.96 0.31 5.68
N SER A 79 0.36 0.24 5.49
CA SER A 79 1.29 -0.50 6.35
C SER A 79 2.71 0.06 6.21
N GLY A 80 3.62 -0.27 7.14
CA GLY A 80 5.06 0.03 7.01
C GLY A 80 5.44 1.53 6.97
N LEU A 81 4.49 2.45 7.19
CA LEU A 81 4.74 3.88 7.03
C LEU A 81 5.65 4.46 8.14
N VAL A 82 5.52 3.94 9.37
CA VAL A 82 6.31 4.42 10.52
C VAL A 82 7.80 4.11 10.37
N THR A 83 8.16 3.03 9.67
CA THR A 83 9.55 2.66 9.40
C THR A 83 10.18 3.42 8.23
N GLU A 84 9.39 4.22 7.51
CA GLU A 84 9.91 5.18 6.54
C GLU A 84 10.11 6.58 7.14
N ALA A 85 9.74 6.77 8.41
CA ALA A 85 9.96 7.97 9.20
C ALA A 85 11.24 7.84 10.05
N ASP A 86 11.51 8.85 10.89
CA ASP A 86 12.57 8.77 11.89
C ASP A 86 12.16 7.82 13.03
N TRP A 87 12.84 6.68 13.14
CA TRP A 87 12.41 5.57 14.01
C TRP A 87 12.36 5.94 15.49
N GLU A 88 13.19 6.88 15.94
CA GLU A 88 13.28 7.25 17.35
C GLU A 88 12.33 8.39 17.75
N GLY A 89 11.84 9.17 16.77
CA GLY A 89 11.23 10.48 17.05
C GLY A 89 10.03 10.86 16.18
N TRP A 90 9.56 9.98 15.31
CA TRP A 90 8.42 10.28 14.44
C TRP A 90 7.19 10.69 15.25
N GLN A 91 6.39 11.58 14.65
CA GLN A 91 5.11 12.03 15.18
C GLN A 91 3.99 11.69 14.19
N PRO A 92 2.75 11.41 14.65
CA PRO A 92 1.63 11.09 13.78
C PRO A 92 1.42 12.09 12.64
N GLU A 93 1.62 13.38 12.89
CA GLU A 93 1.43 14.46 11.91
C GLU A 93 2.40 14.36 10.71
N GLN A 94 3.52 13.67 10.87
CA GLN A 94 4.47 13.42 9.78
C GLN A 94 4.03 12.25 8.90
N VAL A 95 3.33 11.25 9.47
CA VAL A 95 2.96 10.01 8.77
C VAL A 95 1.56 10.10 8.17
N LEU A 96 0.61 10.70 8.88
CA LEU A 96 -0.80 10.82 8.47
C LEU A 96 -1.00 11.43 7.07
N PRO A 97 -0.24 12.45 6.62
CA PRO A 97 -0.38 12.99 5.26
C PRO A 97 -0.17 11.94 4.16
N TYR A 98 0.71 10.96 4.38
CA TYR A 98 0.95 9.88 3.43
C TYR A 98 -0.18 8.84 3.46
N ALA A 99 -0.67 8.50 4.66
CA ALA A 99 -1.83 7.63 4.84
C ALA A 99 -3.09 8.20 4.16
N TRP A 100 -3.37 9.49 4.35
CA TRP A 100 -4.50 10.15 3.70
C TRP A 100 -4.33 10.22 2.19
N HIS A 101 -3.12 10.47 1.68
CA HIS A 101 -2.87 10.42 0.23
C HIS A 101 -3.17 9.04 -0.36
N VAL A 102 -2.82 7.96 0.34
CA VAL A 102 -3.18 6.59 -0.07
C VAL A 102 -4.69 6.42 -0.11
N LEU A 103 -5.40 6.82 0.94
CA LEU A 103 -6.86 6.72 1.02
C LEU A 103 -7.55 7.53 -0.08
N ASP A 104 -7.10 8.75 -0.33
CA ASP A 104 -7.64 9.65 -1.35
C ASP A 104 -7.38 9.11 -2.78
N ALA A 105 -6.18 8.58 -3.04
CA ALA A 105 -5.79 8.11 -4.36
C ALA A 105 -6.44 6.78 -4.74
N PHE A 106 -6.47 5.80 -3.83
CA PHE A 106 -7.01 4.47 -4.10
C PHE A 106 -8.52 4.37 -3.84
N GLY A 107 -9.03 5.20 -2.94
CA GLY A 107 -10.34 5.04 -2.31
C GLY A 107 -10.33 3.96 -1.23
N PRO A 108 -11.17 4.08 -0.18
CA PRO A 108 -11.18 3.14 0.94
C PRO A 108 -11.54 1.71 0.52
N GLY A 109 -12.20 1.52 -0.62
CA GLY A 109 -12.50 0.21 -1.19
C GLY A 109 -11.29 -0.57 -1.74
N ARG A 110 -10.10 0.03 -1.84
CA ARG A 110 -8.88 -0.63 -2.35
C ARG A 110 -7.66 -0.46 -1.43
N VAL A 111 -7.90 -0.05 -0.19
CA VAL A 111 -6.85 0.09 0.84
C VAL A 111 -6.98 -1.03 1.86
N LEU A 112 -5.87 -1.67 2.20
CA LEU A 112 -5.80 -2.79 3.14
C LEU A 112 -4.92 -2.40 4.32
N PHE A 113 -5.42 -2.50 5.55
CA PHE A 113 -4.55 -2.36 6.73
C PHE A 113 -3.56 -3.52 6.82
N GLY A 114 -2.33 -3.20 7.24
CA GLY A 114 -1.35 -4.20 7.68
C GLY A 114 -0.41 -3.59 8.71
N SER A 115 -0.03 -4.36 9.73
CA SER A 115 0.87 -3.85 10.79
C SER A 115 2.32 -3.76 10.36
N ASP A 116 2.74 -4.60 9.41
CA ASP A 116 4.15 -4.85 9.09
C ASP A 116 4.95 -5.41 10.29
N TRP A 117 4.29 -6.10 11.22
CA TRP A 117 4.97 -6.76 12.33
C TRP A 117 5.80 -7.97 11.83
N PRO A 118 7.02 -8.20 12.35
CA PRO A 118 7.68 -7.47 13.43
C PRO A 118 8.49 -6.26 12.99
N VAL A 119 8.60 -5.94 11.70
CA VAL A 119 9.43 -4.83 11.20
C VAL A 119 9.00 -3.49 11.80
N CYS A 120 7.70 -3.28 12.01
CA CYS A 120 7.19 -2.07 12.65
C CYS A 120 7.84 -1.78 14.02
N THR A 121 8.30 -2.81 14.77
CA THR A 121 8.91 -2.65 16.10
C THR A 121 10.25 -1.93 16.08
N LEU A 122 10.79 -1.62 14.90
CA LEU A 122 11.93 -0.72 14.75
C LEU A 122 11.57 0.73 15.10
N ALA A 123 10.31 1.13 14.89
CA ALA A 123 9.85 2.52 15.07
C ALA A 123 8.60 2.66 15.96
N ALA A 124 7.79 1.61 16.11
CA ALA A 124 6.52 1.67 16.85
C ALA A 124 6.08 0.30 17.37
N SER A 125 5.36 0.29 18.48
CA SER A 125 4.59 -0.87 18.93
C SER A 125 3.42 -1.17 17.99
N TYR A 126 2.87 -2.38 18.09
CA TYR A 126 1.69 -2.76 17.31
C TYR A 126 0.49 -1.83 17.60
N ASP A 127 0.29 -1.46 18.86
CA ASP A 127 -0.82 -0.59 19.30
C ASP A 127 -0.70 0.83 18.74
N GLU A 128 0.52 1.37 18.64
CA GLU A 128 0.78 2.66 18.01
C GLU A 128 0.47 2.61 16.50
N VAL A 129 0.86 1.54 15.81
CA VAL A 129 0.52 1.34 14.38
C VAL A 129 -0.99 1.23 14.18
N MET A 130 -1.69 0.49 15.04
CA MET A 130 -3.15 0.37 15.00
C MET A 130 -3.81 1.74 15.24
N SER A 131 -3.40 2.47 16.28
CA SER A 131 -3.91 3.79 16.63
C SER A 131 -3.72 4.81 15.50
N LEU A 132 -2.58 4.73 14.80
CA LEU A 132 -2.29 5.57 13.64
C LEU A 132 -3.24 5.25 12.47
N ALA A 133 -3.50 3.97 12.20
CA ALA A 133 -4.43 3.55 11.15
C ALA A 133 -5.89 3.92 11.48
N GLU A 134 -6.31 3.81 12.74
CA GLU A 134 -7.62 4.27 13.21
C GLU A 134 -7.76 5.80 13.03
N THR A 135 -6.72 6.55 13.37
CA THR A 135 -6.68 8.02 13.17
C THR A 135 -6.74 8.38 11.69
N ALA A 136 -6.00 7.67 10.83
CA ALA A 136 -6.01 7.88 9.39
C ALA A 136 -7.41 7.66 8.78
N THR A 137 -8.16 6.68 9.32
CA THR A 137 -9.47 6.26 8.81
C THR A 137 -10.66 6.88 9.54
N GLN A 138 -10.43 7.80 10.49
CA GLN A 138 -11.49 8.36 11.36
C GLN A 138 -12.63 9.08 10.61
N ARG A 139 -12.37 9.57 9.39
CA ARG A 139 -13.35 10.28 8.55
C ARG A 139 -14.19 9.36 7.66
N LEU A 140 -13.81 8.09 7.58
CA LEU A 140 -14.51 7.09 6.79
C LEU A 140 -15.78 6.62 7.52
N SER A 141 -16.77 6.19 6.76
CA SER A 141 -17.93 5.48 7.29
C SER A 141 -17.52 4.14 7.93
N GLU A 142 -18.41 3.58 8.76
CA GLU A 142 -18.17 2.27 9.39
C GLU A 142 -17.93 1.16 8.35
N GLU A 143 -18.69 1.17 7.25
CA GLU A 143 -18.52 0.21 6.15
C GLU A 143 -17.15 0.34 5.48
N GLU A 144 -16.72 1.57 5.18
CA GLU A 144 -15.42 1.83 4.59
C GLU A 144 -14.26 1.45 5.54
N ARG A 145 -14.41 1.70 6.85
CA ARG A 145 -13.43 1.25 7.85
C ARG A 145 -13.35 -0.27 7.91
N ALA A 146 -14.49 -0.96 7.96
CA ALA A 146 -14.53 -2.41 7.94
C ALA A 146 -13.90 -3.00 6.67
N ALA A 147 -14.09 -2.34 5.52
CA ALA A 147 -13.41 -2.69 4.28
C ALA A 147 -11.88 -2.55 4.43
N VAL A 148 -11.38 -1.43 4.95
CA VAL A 148 -9.93 -1.21 5.16
C VAL A 148 -9.32 -2.21 6.13
N PHE A 149 -9.97 -2.49 7.25
CA PHE A 149 -9.43 -3.34 8.32
C PHE A 149 -9.62 -4.85 8.10
N GLY A 150 -10.21 -5.28 6.98
CA GLY A 150 -10.24 -6.70 6.65
C GLY A 150 -11.03 -7.08 5.40
N GLY A 151 -12.12 -6.38 5.10
CA GLY A 151 -12.99 -6.75 3.97
C GLY A 151 -12.27 -6.71 2.62
N ASN A 152 -11.41 -5.71 2.41
CA ASN A 152 -10.61 -5.59 1.19
C ASN A 152 -9.54 -6.68 1.12
N ALA A 153 -8.91 -7.05 2.24
CA ALA A 153 -7.94 -8.14 2.27
C ALA A 153 -8.60 -9.49 1.95
N ALA A 154 -9.77 -9.77 2.55
CA ALA A 154 -10.52 -10.97 2.27
C ALA A 154 -10.87 -11.08 0.77
N ARG A 155 -11.36 -9.99 0.16
CA ARG A 155 -11.67 -9.95 -1.27
C ARG A 155 -10.42 -10.01 -2.16
N ALA A 156 -9.35 -9.34 -1.78
CA ALA A 156 -8.10 -9.27 -2.55
C ALA A 156 -7.47 -10.66 -2.67
N TYR A 157 -7.32 -11.35 -1.54
CA TYR A 157 -6.62 -12.63 -1.40
C TYR A 157 -7.53 -13.87 -1.44
N GLY A 158 -8.84 -13.70 -1.61
CA GLY A 158 -9.78 -14.82 -1.68
C GLY A 158 -9.93 -15.59 -0.37
N LEU A 159 -9.86 -14.89 0.77
CA LEU A 159 -10.08 -15.49 2.09
C LEU A 159 -11.60 -15.69 2.29
N GLY A 160 -12.01 -16.90 2.66
CA GLY A 160 -13.41 -17.18 2.97
C GLY A 160 -13.89 -16.33 4.14
N THR A 161 -15.05 -15.72 3.99
CA THR A 161 -15.79 -15.02 5.05
C THR A 161 -16.74 -15.97 5.77
#